data_AF-A0A094JM02-F1
#
_entry.id   AF-A0A094JM02-F1
#
_cell.length_a   1.000
_cell.length_b   1.000
_cell.length_c   1.000
_cell.angle_alpha   90.00
_cell.angle_beta   90.00
_cell.angle_gamma   90.00
#
_symmetry.space_group_name_H-M   'P 1'
#
loop_
_entity.id
_entity.type
_entity.pdbx_description
1 polymer ?
#
loop_
_entity_poly.entity_id
_entity_poly.type
_entity_poly.pdbx_seq_one_letter_code
_entity_poly.pdbx_strand_id
1 'polypeptide(L)'
;MLSAVVLASGLFSLTVGEREALVCPPQQYYQCLAEVPQTLRRDFPQSSEGVRQALGLRAAMAMPIDDNHFAGIILWAPKRLPSSISALWNDTVYQLPLQQQAQLTLWHELGHLEIKRLQRQNLLPQTLSTLEHEWLADAYMVWRSVQETGELTLAQQQLDRRNMAVFADIKNFSHWTALYLNQAVEQLDAQQVQHQPFAPWLVNLYQHTQQYNEDELQEFSGLLQRLFGMGRSQSLPDYMSWRRPTLGQVLAPTLRRVMGISAANQWMTEQNLLPKQSAARQ
;
A
#
# COMPACT_ATOMS: atom_id res chain seq x y z
N MET A 1 26.30 -4.36 4.74
CA MET A 1 26.74 -4.60 3.35
C MET A 1 25.50 -4.48 2.48
N LEU A 2 25.48 -3.51 1.56
CA LEU A 2 24.36 -3.28 0.65
C LEU A 2 24.23 -4.45 -0.31
N SER A 3 23.31 -5.38 -0.03
CA SER A 3 22.78 -6.26 -1.07
C SER A 3 21.81 -5.43 -1.88
N ALA A 4 22.32 -4.72 -2.88
CA ALA A 4 21.52 -4.34 -4.03
C ALA A 4 21.03 -5.65 -4.65
N VAL A 5 19.87 -6.14 -4.19
CA VAL A 5 19.17 -7.23 -4.85
C VAL A 5 18.84 -6.69 -6.23
N VAL A 6 19.66 -7.08 -7.21
CA VAL A 6 19.25 -7.11 -8.60
C VAL A 6 17.99 -7.96 -8.58
N LEU A 7 16.82 -7.31 -8.64
CA LEU A 7 15.55 -8.00 -8.77
C LEU A 7 15.54 -8.65 -10.14
N ALA A 8 16.15 -9.83 -10.19
CA ALA A 8 16.33 -10.59 -11.39
C ALA A 8 14.97 -10.90 -11.97
N SER A 9 14.87 -10.94 -13.29
CA SER A 9 13.70 -11.49 -13.99
C SER A 9 13.62 -13.02 -13.86
N GLY A 10 14.34 -13.60 -12.89
CA GLY A 10 14.50 -15.04 -12.69
C GLY A 10 13.77 -15.50 -11.43
N LEU A 11 13.65 -16.81 -11.31
CA LEU A 11 13.26 -17.52 -10.10
C LEU A 11 14.24 -17.22 -8.95
N PHE A 12 13.72 -16.95 -7.75
CA PHE A 12 14.50 -16.97 -6.51
C PHE A 12 13.60 -17.19 -5.29
N SER A 13 14.19 -17.59 -4.16
CA SER A 13 13.50 -17.69 -2.88
C SER A 13 13.87 -16.55 -1.94
N LEU A 14 12.95 -16.21 -1.03
CA LEU A 14 13.13 -15.24 0.03
C LEU A 14 12.55 -15.78 1.33
N THR A 15 13.01 -15.25 2.46
CA THR A 15 12.44 -15.55 3.77
C THR A 15 11.42 -14.49 4.18
N VAL A 16 10.25 -14.91 4.65
CA VAL A 16 9.20 -14.08 5.23
C VAL A 16 8.86 -14.61 6.63
N GLY A 17 9.30 -13.87 7.64
CA GLY A 17 9.40 -14.41 9.00
C GLY A 17 10.34 -15.61 9.01
N GLU A 18 9.85 -16.75 9.48
CA GLU A 18 10.59 -18.02 9.55
C GLU A 18 10.28 -18.97 8.38
N ARG A 19 9.53 -18.50 7.37
CA ARG A 19 9.06 -19.32 6.24
C ARG A 19 9.68 -18.89 4.93
N GLU A 20 9.75 -19.81 3.99
CA GLU A 20 10.21 -19.57 2.62
C GLU A 20 9.06 -19.11 1.72
N ALA A 21 9.33 -18.13 0.85
CA ALA A 21 8.48 -17.74 -0.24
C ALA A 21 9.24 -17.84 -1.57
N LEU A 22 8.60 -18.36 -2.61
CA LEU A 22 9.18 -18.38 -3.96
C LEU A 22 8.69 -17.20 -4.80
N VAL A 23 9.61 -16.51 -5.45
CA VAL A 23 9.31 -15.47 -6.42
C VAL A 23 9.40 -16.07 -7.82
N CYS A 24 8.24 -16.20 -8.47
CA CYS A 24 8.07 -16.94 -9.71
C CYS A 24 7.79 -15.97 -10.88
N PRO A 25 8.73 -15.79 -11.83
CA PRO A 25 8.42 -15.13 -13.09
C PRO A 25 7.37 -15.93 -13.87
N PRO A 26 6.35 -15.31 -14.49
CA PRO A 26 5.31 -16.03 -15.24
C PRO A 26 5.85 -16.97 -16.32
N GLN A 27 6.96 -16.60 -16.97
CA GLN A 27 7.60 -17.42 -18.00
C GLN A 27 8.31 -18.66 -17.44
N GLN A 28 8.69 -18.64 -16.16
CA GLN A 28 9.38 -19.71 -15.44
C GLN A 28 8.47 -20.36 -14.40
N TYR A 29 7.16 -20.10 -14.45
CA TYR A 29 6.22 -20.48 -13.40
C TYR A 29 6.26 -21.98 -13.08
N TYR A 30 6.28 -22.84 -14.10
CA TYR A 30 6.30 -24.29 -13.88
C TYR A 30 7.64 -24.82 -13.35
N GLN A 31 8.74 -24.15 -13.68
CA GLN A 31 10.04 -24.42 -13.07
C GLN A 31 9.99 -24.03 -11.58
N CYS A 32 9.38 -22.87 -11.26
CA CYS A 32 9.14 -22.45 -9.89
C CYS A 32 8.25 -23.41 -9.09
N LEU A 33 7.15 -23.86 -9.69
CA LEU A 33 6.22 -24.78 -9.05
C LEU A 33 6.87 -26.15 -8.76
N ALA A 34 7.91 -26.52 -9.50
CA ALA A 34 8.67 -27.74 -9.24
C ALA A 34 9.51 -27.66 -7.94
N GLU A 35 9.84 -26.46 -7.45
CA GLU A 35 10.52 -26.23 -6.17
C GLU A 35 9.54 -26.26 -4.98
N VAL A 36 8.25 -26.06 -5.23
CA VAL A 36 7.20 -26.15 -4.19
C VAL A 36 7.06 -27.60 -3.71
N PRO A 37 6.89 -27.87 -2.40
CA PRO A 37 6.58 -29.20 -1.90
C PRO A 37 5.40 -29.85 -2.62
N GLN A 38 5.52 -31.11 -3.03
CA GLN A 38 4.53 -31.77 -3.89
C GLN A 38 3.11 -31.74 -3.35
N THR A 39 2.95 -31.88 -2.03
CA THR A 39 1.65 -31.84 -1.33
C THR A 39 0.94 -30.49 -1.44
N LEU A 40 1.71 -29.41 -1.61
CA LEU A 40 1.26 -28.02 -1.66
C LEU A 40 0.97 -27.53 -3.08
N ARG A 41 1.51 -28.21 -4.11
CA ARG A 41 1.41 -27.74 -5.51
C ARG A 41 -0.02 -27.54 -5.99
N ARG A 42 -0.95 -28.36 -5.51
CA ARG A 42 -2.37 -28.34 -5.93
C ARG A 42 -3.09 -27.03 -5.61
N ASP A 43 -2.57 -26.25 -4.67
CA ASP A 43 -3.17 -24.98 -4.25
C ASP A 43 -2.79 -23.81 -5.19
N PHE A 44 -1.93 -24.07 -6.18
CA PHE A 44 -1.48 -23.07 -7.15
C PHE A 44 -2.04 -23.33 -8.56
N PRO A 45 -2.03 -22.33 -9.47
CA PRO A 45 -2.50 -22.50 -10.83
C PRO A 45 -1.81 -23.65 -11.59
N GLN A 46 -2.58 -24.63 -12.06
CA GLN A 46 -2.04 -25.76 -12.82
C GLN A 46 -1.92 -25.47 -14.33
N SER A 47 -2.48 -24.36 -14.81
CA SER A 47 -2.51 -24.01 -16.23
C SER A 47 -1.93 -22.60 -16.48
N SER A 48 -1.40 -22.38 -17.69
CA SER A 48 -0.89 -21.06 -18.08
C SER A 48 -2.00 -20.00 -18.07
N GLU A 49 -3.25 -20.40 -18.35
CA GLU A 49 -4.42 -19.55 -18.23
C GLU A 49 -4.70 -19.17 -16.78
N GLY A 50 -4.63 -20.13 -15.85
CA GLY A 50 -4.76 -19.85 -14.42
C GLY A 50 -3.68 -18.88 -13.92
N VAL A 51 -2.43 -19.02 -14.38
CA VAL A 51 -1.35 -18.06 -14.08
C VAL A 51 -1.67 -16.66 -14.61
N ARG A 52 -2.15 -16.56 -15.87
CA ARG A 52 -2.55 -15.28 -16.47
C ARG A 52 -3.74 -14.65 -15.74
N GLN A 53 -4.72 -15.44 -15.33
CA GLN A 53 -5.89 -14.99 -14.61
C GLN A 53 -5.53 -14.50 -13.20
N ALA A 54 -4.67 -15.24 -12.49
CA ALA A 54 -4.20 -14.86 -11.16
C ALA A 54 -3.40 -13.54 -11.17
N LEU A 55 -2.50 -13.37 -12.14
CA LEU A 55 -1.71 -12.14 -12.25
C LEU A 55 -2.51 -10.99 -12.86
N GLY A 56 -3.42 -11.27 -13.80
CA GLY A 56 -4.13 -10.26 -14.58
C GLY A 56 -3.17 -9.26 -15.24
N LEU A 57 -3.51 -7.97 -15.12
CA LEU A 57 -2.66 -6.84 -15.57
C LEU A 57 -1.65 -6.38 -14.52
N ARG A 58 -1.61 -7.02 -13.34
CA ARG A 58 -0.73 -6.64 -12.24
C ARG A 58 0.72 -6.98 -12.57
N ALA A 59 1.63 -6.32 -11.87
CA ALA A 59 3.05 -6.63 -11.93
C ALA A 59 3.46 -7.69 -10.91
N ALA A 60 2.64 -7.93 -9.88
CA ALA A 60 2.88 -8.97 -8.91
C ALA A 60 1.56 -9.49 -8.30
N MET A 61 1.62 -10.68 -7.70
CA MET A 61 0.50 -11.28 -6.98
C MET A 61 1.00 -12.32 -5.98
N ALA A 62 0.72 -12.12 -4.70
CA ALA A 62 0.93 -13.10 -3.64
C ALA A 62 -0.14 -14.20 -3.66
N MET A 63 0.30 -15.45 -3.53
CA MET A 63 -0.56 -16.63 -3.31
C MET A 63 -0.08 -17.32 -2.02
N PRO A 64 -0.68 -16.97 -0.87
CA PRO A 64 -0.33 -17.59 0.40
C PRO A 64 -0.86 -19.01 0.50
N ILE A 65 -0.17 -19.84 1.29
CA ILE A 65 -0.56 -21.24 1.52
C ILE A 65 -0.56 -21.59 3.01
N ASP A 66 -1.26 -22.66 3.36
CA ASP A 66 -1.30 -23.21 4.72
C ASP A 66 -0.21 -24.22 5.01
N ASP A 67 0.97 -23.69 5.31
CA ASP A 67 2.13 -24.48 5.72
C ASP A 67 3.00 -23.74 6.76
N ASN A 68 3.66 -24.53 7.61
CA ASN A 68 4.52 -24.05 8.70
C ASN A 68 5.90 -23.59 8.22
N HIS A 69 6.37 -24.09 7.08
CA HIS A 69 7.70 -23.81 6.53
C HIS A 69 7.62 -23.04 5.21
N PHE A 70 6.52 -23.18 4.46
CA PHE A 70 6.30 -22.53 3.19
C PHE A 70 5.20 -21.46 3.28
N ALA A 71 5.55 -20.22 2.98
CA ALA A 71 4.63 -19.08 3.07
C ALA A 71 3.72 -18.98 1.83
N GLY A 72 4.24 -19.36 0.67
CA GLY A 72 3.52 -19.29 -0.61
C GLY A 72 4.42 -18.88 -1.77
N ILE A 73 3.78 -18.47 -2.86
CA ILE A 73 4.49 -17.98 -4.05
C ILE A 73 4.07 -16.55 -4.38
N ILE A 74 4.96 -15.80 -5.04
CA ILE A 74 4.68 -14.47 -5.60
C ILE A 74 4.88 -14.57 -7.10
N LEU A 75 3.82 -14.36 -7.89
CA LEU A 75 3.98 -14.16 -9.33
C LEU A 75 4.66 -12.81 -9.56
N TRP A 76 5.70 -12.79 -10.39
CA TRP A 76 6.58 -11.62 -10.49
C TRP A 76 6.83 -11.18 -11.93
N ALA A 77 6.23 -10.05 -12.31
CA ALA A 77 6.32 -9.44 -13.63
C ALA A 77 6.77 -7.96 -13.53
N PRO A 78 8.00 -7.68 -13.03
CA PRO A 78 8.48 -6.33 -12.74
C PRO A 78 8.52 -5.41 -13.98
N LYS A 79 8.65 -5.98 -15.18
CA LYS A 79 8.63 -5.23 -16.45
C LYS A 79 7.31 -4.47 -16.69
N ARG A 80 6.25 -4.79 -15.94
CA ARG A 80 4.95 -4.08 -15.99
C ARG A 80 4.89 -2.89 -15.03
N LEU A 81 5.89 -2.70 -14.18
CA LEU A 81 5.89 -1.60 -13.22
C LEU A 81 6.24 -0.28 -13.90
N PRO A 82 5.48 0.78 -13.63
CA PRO A 82 5.80 2.09 -14.15
C PRO A 82 6.96 2.71 -13.35
N SER A 83 7.76 3.56 -14.00
CA SER A 83 8.78 4.41 -13.35
C SER A 83 8.20 5.70 -12.78
N SER A 84 6.95 6.04 -13.11
CA SER A 84 6.23 7.19 -12.60
C SER A 84 4.73 6.97 -12.71
N ILE A 85 3.96 7.63 -11.86
CA ILE A 85 2.49 7.69 -11.96
C ILE A 85 2.05 9.13 -12.16
N SER A 86 0.86 9.31 -12.70
CA SER A 86 0.27 10.63 -12.89
C SER A 86 -1.22 10.61 -12.58
N ALA A 87 -1.74 11.75 -12.17
CA ALA A 87 -3.17 11.99 -12.06
C ALA A 87 -3.50 13.37 -12.68
N LEU A 88 -4.67 13.45 -13.31
CA LEU A 88 -5.22 14.67 -13.87
C LEU A 88 -6.33 15.16 -12.94
N TRP A 89 -6.17 16.34 -12.36
CA TRP A 89 -7.25 17.03 -11.67
C TRP A 89 -7.08 18.54 -11.83
N ASN A 90 -8.20 19.26 -11.79
CA ASN A 90 -8.22 20.71 -12.01
C ASN A 90 -7.46 21.13 -13.28
N ASP A 91 -7.72 20.41 -14.38
CA ASP A 91 -7.12 20.64 -15.71
C ASP A 91 -5.57 20.61 -15.74
N THR A 92 -4.94 20.02 -14.71
CA THR A 92 -3.49 19.94 -14.58
C THR A 92 -3.06 18.49 -14.38
N VAL A 93 -2.05 18.04 -15.14
CA VAL A 93 -1.43 16.73 -14.95
C VAL A 93 -0.30 16.87 -13.95
N TYR A 94 -0.39 16.13 -12.85
CA TYR A 94 0.68 16.02 -11.88
C TYR A 94 1.33 14.65 -11.96
N GLN A 95 2.65 14.61 -11.84
CA GLN A 95 3.44 13.39 -11.98
C GLN A 95 4.29 13.15 -10.74
N LEU A 96 4.36 11.89 -10.31
CA LEU A 96 5.22 11.42 -9.24
C LEU A 96 6.21 10.38 -9.80
N PRO A 97 7.50 10.71 -9.88
CA PRO A 97 8.55 9.72 -10.14
C PRO A 97 8.60 8.68 -9.02
N LEU A 98 8.83 7.42 -9.37
CA LEU A 98 8.89 6.31 -8.42
C LEU A 98 10.29 5.70 -8.39
N GLN A 99 10.87 5.65 -7.19
CA GLN A 99 12.14 5.01 -6.91
C GLN A 99 11.92 3.60 -6.37
N GLN A 100 12.76 2.66 -6.78
CA GLN A 100 12.77 1.28 -6.25
C GLN A 100 11.40 0.59 -6.27
N GLN A 101 10.56 0.92 -7.26
CA GLN A 101 9.17 0.44 -7.31
C GLN A 101 9.09 -1.08 -7.35
N ALA A 102 10.07 -1.74 -7.96
CA ALA A 102 10.15 -3.20 -7.97
C ALA A 102 10.38 -3.75 -6.55
N GLN A 103 11.29 -3.18 -5.76
CA GLN A 103 11.50 -3.58 -4.38
C GLN A 103 10.23 -3.37 -3.54
N LEU A 104 9.61 -2.19 -3.63
CA LEU A 104 8.40 -1.88 -2.85
C LEU A 104 7.23 -2.80 -3.19
N THR A 105 7.05 -3.10 -4.48
CA THR A 105 6.01 -4.04 -4.92
C THR A 105 6.28 -5.43 -4.37
N LEU A 106 7.52 -5.93 -4.47
CA LEU A 106 7.85 -7.25 -3.95
C LEU A 106 7.66 -7.34 -2.43
N TRP A 107 8.11 -6.34 -1.67
CA TRP A 107 7.92 -6.31 -0.22
C TRP A 107 6.45 -6.23 0.17
N HIS A 108 5.62 -5.51 -0.58
CA HIS A 108 4.16 -5.50 -0.38
C HIS A 108 3.57 -6.91 -0.54
N GLU A 109 3.95 -7.64 -1.60
CA GLU A 109 3.47 -9.01 -1.81
C GLU A 109 3.95 -9.98 -0.70
N LEU A 110 5.19 -9.83 -0.23
CA LEU A 110 5.68 -10.57 0.95
C LEU A 110 4.86 -10.23 2.20
N GLY A 111 4.43 -8.98 2.32
CA GLY A 111 3.51 -8.52 3.35
C GLY A 111 2.24 -9.35 3.38
N HIS A 112 1.57 -9.57 2.25
CA HIS A 112 0.38 -10.42 2.20
C HIS A 112 0.63 -11.84 2.74
N LEU A 113 1.78 -12.45 2.43
CA LEU A 113 2.15 -13.77 2.95
C LEU A 113 2.33 -13.76 4.47
N GLU A 114 2.93 -12.70 5.00
CA GLU A 114 3.16 -12.54 6.43
C GLU A 114 1.88 -12.24 7.21
N ILE A 115 1.01 -11.37 6.68
CA ILE A 115 -0.30 -11.08 7.29
C ILE A 115 -1.10 -12.37 7.44
N LYS A 116 -1.07 -13.27 6.44
CA LYS A 116 -1.75 -14.56 6.54
C LYS A 116 -1.21 -15.43 7.67
N ARG A 117 0.11 -15.37 7.95
CA ARG A 117 0.74 -16.05 9.09
C ARG A 117 0.20 -15.53 10.42
N LEU A 118 0.16 -14.21 10.55
CA LEU A 118 -0.24 -13.53 11.78
C LEU A 118 -1.72 -13.76 12.10
N GLN A 119 -2.58 -13.82 11.08
CA GLN A 119 -3.96 -14.26 11.25
C GLN A 119 -4.04 -15.68 11.81
N ARG A 120 -3.30 -16.66 11.25
CA ARG A 120 -3.32 -18.04 11.79
C ARG A 120 -2.86 -18.15 13.24
N GLN A 121 -1.91 -17.31 13.63
CA GLN A 121 -1.42 -17.25 15.01
C GLN A 121 -2.35 -16.49 15.95
N ASN A 122 -3.51 -16.03 15.46
CA ASN A 122 -4.47 -15.19 16.20
C ASN A 122 -3.86 -13.87 16.70
N LEU A 123 -2.80 -13.39 16.04
CA LEU A 123 -2.19 -12.08 16.33
C LEU A 123 -2.90 -10.93 15.62
N LEU A 124 -3.60 -11.24 14.52
CA LEU A 124 -4.49 -10.33 13.81
C LEU A 124 -5.89 -10.95 13.70
N PRO A 125 -6.94 -10.15 13.45
CA PRO A 125 -8.29 -10.66 13.22
C PRO A 125 -8.34 -11.71 12.11
N GLN A 126 -9.16 -12.76 12.31
CA GLN A 126 -9.33 -13.84 11.33
C GLN A 126 -9.97 -13.37 10.02
N THR A 127 -10.80 -12.35 10.10
CA THR A 127 -11.44 -11.71 8.96
C THR A 127 -10.95 -10.28 8.87
N LEU A 128 -10.42 -9.92 7.71
CA LEU A 128 -10.00 -8.57 7.36
C LEU A 128 -10.72 -8.19 6.07
N SER A 129 -11.14 -6.94 5.97
CA SER A 129 -11.58 -6.34 4.71
C SER A 129 -10.43 -6.29 3.70
N THR A 130 -10.75 -6.06 2.43
CA THR A 130 -9.74 -5.86 1.38
C THR A 130 -8.79 -4.72 1.74
N LEU A 131 -9.31 -3.59 2.20
CA LEU A 131 -8.49 -2.43 2.56
C LEU A 131 -7.59 -2.73 3.76
N GLU A 132 -8.06 -3.50 4.73
CA GLU A 132 -7.23 -3.98 5.85
C GLU A 132 -6.10 -4.88 5.38
N HIS A 133 -6.39 -5.84 4.50
CA HIS A 133 -5.34 -6.68 3.90
C HIS A 133 -4.28 -5.86 3.16
N GLU A 134 -4.69 -4.82 2.42
CA GLU A 134 -3.78 -3.95 1.68
C GLU A 134 -2.92 -3.08 2.59
N TRP A 135 -3.49 -2.42 3.60
CA TRP A 135 -2.71 -1.50 4.43
C TRP A 135 -1.75 -2.24 5.36
N LEU A 136 -2.13 -3.44 5.83
CA LEU A 136 -1.24 -4.30 6.60
C LEU A 136 -0.07 -4.83 5.74
N ALA A 137 -0.30 -5.13 4.47
CA ALA A 137 0.75 -5.48 3.54
C ALA A 137 1.68 -4.29 3.24
N ASP A 138 1.14 -3.09 3.07
CA ASP A 138 1.96 -1.87 2.98
C ASP A 138 2.72 -1.59 4.29
N ALA A 139 2.19 -1.93 5.47
CA ALA A 139 2.91 -1.81 6.73
C ALA A 139 4.15 -2.73 6.78
N TYR A 140 4.04 -3.96 6.28
CA TYR A 140 5.20 -4.85 6.09
C TYR A 140 6.22 -4.23 5.14
N MET A 141 5.77 -3.68 4.02
CA MET A 141 6.65 -3.01 3.07
C MET A 141 7.38 -1.82 3.73
N VAL A 142 6.68 -0.99 4.51
CA VAL A 142 7.27 0.11 5.28
C VAL A 142 8.34 -0.41 6.23
N TRP A 143 8.00 -1.38 7.08
CA TRP A 143 8.95 -1.99 8.01
C TRP A 143 10.17 -2.52 7.25
N ARG A 144 9.98 -3.31 6.19
CA ARG A 144 11.09 -3.88 5.41
C ARG A 144 11.94 -2.81 4.75
N SER A 145 11.33 -1.74 4.23
CA SER A 145 12.06 -0.64 3.62
C SER A 145 12.97 0.07 4.63
N VAL A 146 12.51 0.25 5.88
CA VAL A 146 13.31 0.84 6.95
C VAL A 146 14.42 -0.12 7.40
N GLN A 147 14.14 -1.43 7.47
CA GLN A 147 15.17 -2.43 7.78
C GLN A 147 16.34 -2.37 6.77
N GLU A 148 16.03 -2.18 5.48
CA GLU A 148 17.02 -2.19 4.40
C GLU A 148 17.74 -0.85 4.21
N THR A 149 17.04 0.27 4.44
CA THR A 149 17.56 1.61 4.11
C THR A 149 17.90 2.45 5.34
N GLY A 150 17.33 2.15 6.51
CA GLY A 150 17.41 3.00 7.69
C GLY A 150 16.60 4.29 7.59
N GLU A 151 15.76 4.45 6.55
CA GLU A 151 15.04 5.69 6.27
C GLU A 151 13.56 5.45 5.96
N LEU A 152 12.73 6.48 6.15
CA LEU A 152 11.30 6.47 5.82
C LEU A 152 10.99 7.00 4.41
N THR A 153 12.01 7.33 3.61
CA THR A 153 11.85 7.95 2.28
C THR A 153 10.95 7.11 1.37
N LEU A 154 11.15 5.79 1.34
CA LEU A 154 10.35 4.87 0.54
C LEU A 154 8.94 4.65 1.09
N ALA A 155 8.77 4.72 2.42
CA ALA A 155 7.45 4.69 3.05
C ALA A 155 6.61 5.89 2.62
N GLN A 156 7.19 7.09 2.65
CA GLN A 156 6.51 8.30 2.19
C GLN A 156 6.14 8.23 0.71
N GLN A 157 7.03 7.70 -0.14
CA GLN A 157 6.73 7.48 -1.56
C GLN A 157 5.51 6.57 -1.75
N GLN A 158 5.36 5.52 -0.94
CA GLN A 158 4.20 4.65 -1.03
C GLN A 158 2.91 5.39 -0.67
N LEU A 159 2.90 6.19 0.40
CA LEU A 159 1.73 7.01 0.75
C LEU A 159 1.33 7.93 -0.41
N ASP A 160 2.32 8.61 -0.98
CA ASP A 160 2.13 9.50 -2.12
C ASP A 160 1.60 8.73 -3.34
N ARG A 161 2.11 7.52 -3.59
CA ARG A 161 1.64 6.65 -4.66
C ARG A 161 0.19 6.21 -4.48
N ARG A 162 -0.22 5.85 -3.26
CA ARG A 162 -1.60 5.42 -2.98
C ARG A 162 -2.58 6.59 -3.08
N ASN A 163 -2.19 7.78 -2.61
CA ASN A 163 -2.96 9.01 -2.81
C ASN A 163 -3.12 9.33 -4.30
N MET A 164 -2.02 9.37 -5.05
CA MET A 164 -2.04 9.64 -6.49
C MET A 164 -2.89 8.62 -7.28
N ALA A 165 -2.88 7.34 -6.90
CA ALA A 165 -3.70 6.32 -7.57
C ALA A 165 -5.21 6.60 -7.42
N VAL A 166 -5.64 7.05 -6.24
CA VAL A 166 -7.03 7.43 -5.99
C VAL A 166 -7.39 8.76 -6.65
N PHE A 167 -6.45 9.71 -6.73
CA PHE A 167 -6.64 10.95 -7.49
C PHE A 167 -6.87 10.67 -8.97
N ALA A 168 -6.21 9.64 -9.52
CA ALA A 168 -6.35 9.26 -10.92
C ALA A 168 -7.67 8.50 -11.19
N ASP A 169 -8.05 7.60 -10.28
CA ASP A 169 -9.30 6.84 -10.37
C ASP A 169 -9.74 6.37 -8.97
N ILE A 170 -10.94 6.79 -8.54
CA ILE A 170 -11.54 6.41 -7.25
C ILE A 170 -11.70 4.89 -7.10
N LYS A 171 -11.74 4.12 -8.20
CA LYS A 171 -11.82 2.66 -8.15
C LYS A 171 -10.63 2.02 -7.42
N ASN A 172 -9.53 2.76 -7.23
CA ASN A 172 -8.39 2.34 -6.42
C ASN A 172 -8.61 2.49 -4.91
N PHE A 173 -9.77 2.95 -4.45
CA PHE A 173 -10.06 3.19 -3.02
C PHE A 173 -9.82 1.97 -2.12
N SER A 174 -10.10 0.76 -2.61
CA SER A 174 -9.83 -0.48 -1.87
C SER A 174 -8.35 -0.73 -1.57
N HIS A 175 -7.45 0.01 -2.21
CA HIS A 175 -6.01 -0.03 -1.99
C HIS A 175 -5.49 1.31 -1.41
N TRP A 176 -6.36 2.18 -0.91
CA TRP A 176 -5.98 3.50 -0.39
C TRP A 176 -5.46 3.42 1.06
N THR A 177 -4.31 2.77 1.20
CA THR A 177 -3.70 2.47 2.50
C THR A 177 -3.16 3.71 3.22
N ALA A 178 -3.00 4.83 2.51
CA ALA A 178 -2.54 6.10 3.07
C ALA A 178 -3.45 6.59 4.21
N LEU A 179 -4.75 6.27 4.16
CA LEU A 179 -5.70 6.60 5.23
C LEU A 179 -5.29 6.04 6.60
N TYR A 180 -4.69 4.85 6.62
CA TYR A 180 -4.22 4.19 7.84
C TYR A 180 -2.76 4.51 8.11
N LEU A 181 -1.91 4.33 7.10
CA LEU A 181 -0.47 4.45 7.28
C LEU A 181 0.00 5.89 7.52
N ASN A 182 -0.74 6.92 7.12
CA ASN A 182 -0.35 8.29 7.45
C ASN A 182 -0.41 8.55 8.98
N GLN A 183 -1.35 7.90 9.69
CA GLN A 183 -1.42 7.97 11.15
C GLN A 183 -0.16 7.39 11.80
N ALA A 184 0.38 6.32 11.20
CA ALA A 184 1.59 5.64 11.64
C ALA A 184 2.84 6.44 11.27
N VAL A 185 3.06 6.69 9.98
CA VAL A 185 4.33 7.19 9.42
C VAL A 185 4.69 8.56 9.96
N GLU A 186 3.73 9.44 10.24
CA GLU A 186 4.01 10.75 10.86
C GLU A 186 4.61 10.62 12.28
N GLN A 187 4.40 9.48 12.94
CA GLN A 187 4.86 9.21 14.31
C GLN A 187 6.00 8.18 14.34
N LEU A 188 6.34 7.56 13.20
CA LEU A 188 7.41 6.58 13.14
C LEU A 188 8.77 7.26 13.24
N ASP A 189 9.60 6.76 14.16
CA ASP A 189 11.03 6.95 14.11
C ASP A 189 11.66 5.76 13.38
N ALA A 190 12.41 6.03 12.30
CA ALA A 190 13.10 5.02 11.53
C ALA A 190 14.02 4.15 12.41
N GLN A 191 14.70 4.74 13.40
CA GLN A 191 15.55 4.00 14.32
C GLN A 191 14.74 3.03 15.19
N GLN A 192 13.56 3.45 15.66
CA GLN A 192 12.70 2.57 16.46
C GLN A 192 12.19 1.39 15.63
N VAL A 193 11.76 1.63 14.39
CA VAL A 193 11.29 0.57 13.49
C VAL A 193 12.42 -0.41 13.18
N GLN A 194 13.65 0.08 12.95
CA GLN A 194 14.79 -0.76 12.58
C GLN A 194 15.13 -1.81 13.65
N HIS A 195 14.91 -1.52 14.93
CA HIS A 195 15.24 -2.42 16.03
C HIS A 195 14.08 -3.34 16.46
N GLN A 196 12.91 -3.27 15.81
CA GLN A 196 11.74 -4.06 16.20
C GLN A 196 11.48 -5.24 15.25
N PRO A 197 11.21 -6.44 15.78
CA PRO A 197 10.66 -7.53 14.98
C PRO A 197 9.31 -7.15 14.39
N PHE A 198 9.03 -7.59 13.16
CA PHE A 198 7.82 -7.18 12.43
C PHE A 198 6.51 -7.46 13.16
N ALA A 199 6.31 -8.70 13.64
CA ALA A 199 5.05 -9.11 14.25
C ALA A 199 4.63 -8.26 15.47
N PRO A 200 5.46 -8.09 16.52
CA PRO A 200 5.09 -7.24 17.66
C PRO A 200 4.93 -5.76 17.25
N TRP A 201 5.75 -5.26 16.32
CA TRP A 201 5.60 -3.90 15.79
C TRP A 201 4.24 -3.71 15.12
N LEU A 202 3.84 -4.63 14.23
CA LEU A 202 2.58 -4.54 13.52
C LEU A 202 1.37 -4.67 14.45
N VAL A 203 1.41 -5.60 15.42
CA VAL A 203 0.31 -5.77 16.38
C VAL A 203 0.12 -4.49 17.20
N ASN A 204 1.21 -3.88 17.65
CA ASN A 204 1.14 -2.60 18.35
C ASN A 204 0.58 -1.50 17.43
N LEU A 205 1.05 -1.42 16.18
CA LEU A 205 0.57 -0.45 15.21
C LEU A 205 -0.93 -0.62 14.94
N TYR A 206 -1.40 -1.85 14.75
CA TYR A 206 -2.80 -2.17 14.51
C TYR A 206 -3.72 -1.72 15.65
N GLN A 207 -3.28 -1.94 16.90
CA GLN A 207 -4.05 -1.56 18.09
C GLN A 207 -4.19 -0.04 18.28
N HIS A 208 -3.22 0.75 17.78
CA HIS A 208 -3.21 2.21 17.96
C HIS A 208 -3.62 2.98 16.71
N THR A 209 -3.79 2.30 15.58
CA THR A 209 -4.32 2.90 14.36
C THR A 209 -5.83 2.98 14.45
N GLN A 210 -6.41 4.16 14.22
CA GLN A 210 -7.86 4.30 14.15
C GLN A 210 -8.40 3.44 13.01
N GLN A 211 -9.31 2.53 13.34
CA GLN A 211 -10.08 1.78 12.36
C GLN A 211 -11.32 2.59 11.95
N TYR A 212 -11.70 2.48 10.69
CA TYR A 212 -12.86 3.14 10.12
C TYR A 212 -13.91 2.10 9.74
N ASN A 213 -15.16 2.36 10.09
CA ASN A 213 -16.26 1.49 9.67
C ASN A 213 -16.66 1.77 8.20
N GLU A 214 -17.57 0.97 7.65
CA GLU A 214 -18.00 1.08 6.26
C GLU A 214 -18.59 2.46 5.92
N ASP A 215 -19.41 3.05 6.80
CA ASP A 215 -20.01 4.37 6.58
C ASP A 215 -18.93 5.45 6.49
N GLU A 216 -17.95 5.44 7.39
CA GLU A 216 -16.82 6.38 7.36
C GLU A 216 -15.96 6.21 6.11
N LEU A 217 -15.73 4.97 5.66
CA LEU A 217 -15.04 4.69 4.41
C LEU A 217 -15.83 5.22 3.20
N GLN A 218 -17.17 5.12 3.21
CA GLN A 218 -18.01 5.73 2.18
C GLN A 218 -17.96 7.26 2.21
N GLU A 219 -17.88 7.89 3.39
CA GLU A 219 -17.69 9.34 3.51
C GLU A 219 -16.38 9.78 2.85
N PHE A 220 -15.28 9.09 3.13
CA PHE A 220 -13.99 9.38 2.50
C PHE A 220 -14.03 9.17 0.98
N SER A 221 -14.59 8.05 0.52
CA SER A 221 -14.75 7.75 -0.91
C SER A 221 -15.59 8.83 -1.62
N GLY A 222 -16.70 9.25 -1.02
CA GLY A 222 -17.55 10.33 -1.54
C GLY A 222 -16.83 11.66 -1.63
N LEU A 223 -16.03 12.02 -0.61
CA LEU A 223 -15.20 13.24 -0.65
C LEU A 223 -14.11 13.17 -1.72
N LEU A 224 -13.41 12.04 -1.85
CA LEU A 224 -12.38 11.85 -2.88
C LEU A 224 -12.99 11.91 -4.29
N GLN A 225 -14.13 11.25 -4.52
CA GLN A 225 -14.87 11.33 -5.78
C GLN A 225 -15.28 12.77 -6.09
N ARG A 226 -15.62 13.56 -5.08
CA ARG A 226 -15.97 14.97 -5.25
C ARG A 226 -14.77 15.82 -5.68
N LEU A 227 -13.61 15.58 -5.06
CA LEU A 227 -12.39 16.37 -5.24
C LEU A 227 -11.64 16.02 -6.54
N PHE A 228 -11.63 14.73 -6.90
CA PHE A 228 -10.80 14.18 -7.97
C PHE A 228 -11.57 13.40 -9.05
N GLY A 229 -12.87 13.18 -8.88
CA GLY A 229 -13.69 12.47 -9.86
C GLY A 229 -13.82 13.22 -11.19
N MET A 230 -14.10 12.47 -12.26
CA MET A 230 -14.29 13.04 -13.60
C MET A 230 -15.60 13.85 -13.66
N GLY A 231 -15.51 15.15 -13.43
CA GLY A 231 -16.61 16.10 -13.55
C GLY A 231 -16.44 17.28 -12.60
N ARG A 232 -16.85 18.48 -13.04
CA ARG A 232 -16.89 19.64 -12.14
C ARG A 232 -17.98 19.41 -11.10
N SER A 233 -17.59 18.97 -9.90
CA SER A 233 -18.50 19.00 -8.76
C SER A 233 -18.79 20.46 -8.42
N GLN A 234 -20.07 20.84 -8.29
CA GLN A 234 -20.43 22.15 -7.73
C GLN A 234 -19.75 22.33 -6.38
N SER A 235 -19.38 23.55 -5.98
CA SER A 235 -18.84 23.77 -4.64
C SER A 235 -19.94 23.52 -3.61
N LEU A 236 -19.77 22.53 -2.72
CA LEU A 236 -20.60 22.33 -1.52
C LEU A 236 -19.68 22.38 -0.29
N PRO A 237 -19.41 23.57 0.26
CA PRO A 237 -18.43 23.77 1.32
C PRO A 237 -18.77 23.01 2.61
N ASP A 238 -20.06 22.79 2.89
CA ASP A 238 -20.49 22.13 4.13
C ASP A 238 -20.65 20.60 4.00
N TYR A 239 -20.61 20.07 2.77
CA TYR A 239 -20.73 18.63 2.53
C TYR A 239 -19.63 17.86 3.26
N MET A 240 -20.03 16.97 4.17
CA MET A 240 -19.15 16.15 5.02
C MET A 240 -18.04 16.95 5.70
N SER A 241 -18.34 18.18 6.13
CA SER A 241 -17.37 19.09 6.75
C SER A 241 -16.66 18.52 7.99
N TRP A 242 -17.28 17.56 8.70
CA TRP A 242 -16.65 16.85 9.83
C TRP A 242 -15.50 15.92 9.40
N ARG A 243 -15.53 15.39 8.17
CA ARG A 243 -14.55 14.42 7.66
C ARG A 243 -13.39 15.08 6.90
N ARG A 244 -13.63 16.27 6.34
CA ARG A 244 -12.66 17.03 5.55
C ARG A 244 -11.32 17.29 6.25
N PRO A 245 -11.25 17.63 7.56
CA PRO A 245 -9.95 17.85 8.22
C PRO A 245 -9.06 16.60 8.22
N THR A 246 -9.64 15.43 8.54
CA THR A 246 -8.90 14.16 8.52
C THR A 246 -8.46 13.82 7.09
N LEU A 247 -9.34 14.00 6.10
CA LEU A 247 -8.95 13.82 4.70
C LEU A 247 -7.81 14.77 4.32
N GLY A 248 -7.89 16.04 4.71
CA GLY A 248 -6.86 17.04 4.46
C GLY A 248 -5.49 16.63 5.03
N GLN A 249 -5.45 16.08 6.23
CA GLN A 249 -4.22 15.56 6.84
C GLN A 249 -3.59 14.45 5.99
N VAL A 250 -4.37 13.47 5.54
CA VAL A 250 -3.90 12.34 4.72
C VAL A 250 -3.38 12.80 3.36
N LEU A 251 -4.01 13.81 2.74
CA LEU A 251 -3.66 14.25 1.40
C LEU A 251 -2.56 15.32 1.36
N ALA A 252 -2.40 16.11 2.42
CA ALA A 252 -1.52 17.27 2.44
C ALA A 252 -0.06 16.98 2.04
N PRO A 253 0.60 15.92 2.54
CA PRO A 253 1.99 15.62 2.16
C PRO A 253 2.13 15.42 0.65
N THR A 254 1.24 14.63 0.05
CA THR A 254 1.26 14.32 -1.38
C THR A 254 0.96 15.55 -2.23
N LEU A 255 -0.08 16.30 -1.88
CA LEU A 255 -0.44 17.53 -2.60
C LEU A 255 0.70 18.54 -2.59
N ARG A 256 1.34 18.76 -1.43
CA ARG A 256 2.49 19.67 -1.31
C ARG A 256 3.69 19.19 -2.13
N ARG A 257 3.91 17.87 -2.23
CA ARG A 257 4.99 17.30 -3.03
C ARG A 257 4.78 17.52 -4.53
N VAL A 258 3.56 17.29 -5.02
CA VAL A 258 3.29 17.31 -6.47
C VAL A 258 2.88 18.68 -7.00
N MET A 259 2.23 19.52 -6.19
CA MET A 259 1.80 20.87 -6.57
C MET A 259 2.79 21.96 -6.13
N GLY A 260 3.64 21.67 -5.15
CA GLY A 260 4.38 22.67 -4.38
C GLY A 260 3.57 23.22 -3.20
N ILE A 261 4.28 23.62 -2.14
CA ILE A 261 3.68 23.97 -0.83
C ILE A 261 2.62 25.06 -0.94
N SER A 262 2.91 26.15 -1.67
CA SER A 262 2.02 27.31 -1.78
C SER A 262 0.73 26.96 -2.52
N ALA A 263 0.84 26.35 -3.71
CA ALA A 263 -0.31 25.94 -4.51
C ALA A 263 -1.18 24.89 -3.79
N ALA A 264 -0.55 23.92 -3.13
CA ALA A 264 -1.26 22.91 -2.35
C ALA A 264 -2.04 23.52 -1.17
N ASN A 265 -1.43 24.42 -0.40
CA ASN A 265 -2.10 25.05 0.75
C ASN A 265 -3.26 25.95 0.31
N GLN A 266 -3.08 26.71 -0.79
CA GLN A 266 -4.16 27.49 -1.38
C GLN A 266 -5.32 26.58 -1.79
N TRP A 267 -5.04 25.54 -2.58
CA TRP A 267 -6.07 24.60 -3.04
C TRP A 267 -6.78 23.92 -1.87
N MET A 268 -6.05 23.42 -0.87
CA MET A 268 -6.66 22.81 0.33
C MET A 268 -7.55 23.79 1.11
N THR A 269 -7.22 25.08 1.10
CA THR A 269 -8.06 26.13 1.71
C THR A 269 -9.35 26.33 0.94
N GLU A 270 -9.26 26.45 -0.39
CA GLU A 270 -10.43 26.55 -1.29
C GLU A 270 -11.35 25.33 -1.17
N GLN A 271 -10.78 24.15 -0.94
CA GLN A 271 -11.51 22.89 -0.74
C GLN A 271 -11.94 22.64 0.72
N ASN A 272 -11.74 23.59 1.64
CA ASN A 272 -12.07 23.45 3.07
C ASN A 272 -11.50 22.17 3.72
N LEU A 273 -10.29 21.76 3.34
CA LEU A 273 -9.60 20.58 3.86
C LEU A 273 -8.73 20.88 5.09
N LEU A 274 -8.41 22.15 5.31
CA LEU A 274 -7.69 22.57 6.51
C LEU A 274 -8.65 22.69 7.70
N PRO A 275 -8.20 22.39 8.93
CA PRO A 275 -8.99 22.65 10.11
C PRO A 275 -9.44 24.12 10.13
N LYS A 276 -10.73 24.35 10.37
CA LYS A 276 -11.20 25.72 10.65
C LYS A 276 -10.45 26.18 11.89
N GLN A 277 -9.64 27.23 11.78
CA GLN A 277 -9.11 27.89 12.98
C GLN A 277 -10.33 28.25 13.82
N SER A 278 -10.45 27.66 15.00
CA SER A 278 -11.47 28.06 15.96
C SER A 278 -11.23 29.54 16.20
N ALA A 279 -12.15 30.39 15.74
CA ALA A 279 -12.17 31.77 16.16
C ALA A 279 -12.17 31.74 17.70
N ALA A 280 -11.04 32.14 18.29
CA ALA A 280 -10.98 32.35 19.72
C ALA A 280 -12.13 33.29 20.03
N ARG A 281 -13.13 32.81 20.79
CA ARG A 281 -14.14 33.67 21.36
C ARG A 281 -13.38 34.61 22.30
N GLN A 282 -13.11 35.82 21.82
CA GLN A 282 -12.81 36.97 22.66
C GLN A 282 -14.10 37.42 23.33
#